data_AF-Q8YHY2-F1
#
_entry.id   AF-Q8YHY2-F1
#
_cell.length_a   1.000
_cell.length_b   1.000
_cell.length_c   1.000
_cell.angle_alpha   90.00
_cell.angle_beta   90.00
_cell.angle_gamma   90.00
#
_symmetry.space_group_name_H-M   'P 1'
#
loop_
_entity.id
_entity.type
_entity.pdbx_description
1 polymer ?
#
loop_
_entity_poly.entity_id
_entity_poly.type
_entity_poly.pdbx_seq_one_letter_code
_entity_poly.pdbx_strand_id
1 'polypeptide(L)'
;MAGEALKKAGGKKGICVNQEVGNVSLDQRCAGFKEGFGDVKVLPTSADPAENESKVRAALASDPAVDTILTLNATLAGEPAVKAAAESGRSGIHIATFDMSAGFLEAVEKGQAGFAIDQQQFLQGYLPVSFLALNAKYGLMPGGNVPSGPNLITKDKAKQVVELSAKGIR
;
A
#
# COMPACT_ATOMS: atom_id res chain seq x y z
N MET A 1 -5.64 10.89 -2.16
CA MET A 1 -6.33 9.62 -2.50
C MET A 1 -6.40 8.61 -1.36
N ALA A 2 -5.31 7.94 -0.95
CA ALA A 2 -5.38 6.85 0.04
C ALA A 2 -5.97 7.29 1.39
N GLY A 3 -5.50 8.43 1.92
CA GLY A 3 -6.04 9.01 3.15
C GLY A 3 -7.51 9.37 3.05
N GLU A 4 -7.93 9.97 1.94
CA GLU A 4 -9.33 10.32 1.72
C GLU A 4 -10.22 9.07 1.61
N ALA A 5 -9.72 8.00 0.98
CA ALA A 5 -10.44 6.73 0.86
C ALA A 5 -10.63 6.07 2.24
N LEU A 6 -9.58 6.02 3.07
CA LEU A 6 -9.65 5.49 4.43
C LEU A 6 -10.52 6.36 5.35
N LYS A 7 -10.50 7.69 5.17
CA LYS A 7 -11.37 8.62 5.90
C LYS A 7 -12.84 8.42 5.52
N LYS A 8 -13.14 8.25 4.23
CA LYS A 8 -14.48 7.92 3.74
C LYS A 8 -14.97 6.56 4.23
N ALA A 9 -14.07 5.63 4.47
CA ALA A 9 -14.39 4.33 5.08
C ALA A 9 -14.73 4.43 6.58
N GLY A 10 -14.53 5.59 7.21
CA GLY A 10 -14.88 5.83 8.62
C GLY A 10 -13.70 5.88 9.58
N GLY A 11 -12.47 5.74 9.09
CA GLY A 11 -11.27 5.80 9.91
C GLY A 11 -11.06 7.16 10.57
N LYS A 12 -10.53 7.16 11.80
CA LYS A 12 -10.35 8.36 12.64
C LYS A 12 -8.90 8.61 13.03
N LYS A 13 -8.15 7.55 13.36
CA LYS A 13 -6.75 7.66 13.79
C LYS A 13 -5.89 6.59 13.14
N GLY A 14 -4.90 7.05 12.38
CA GLY A 14 -4.10 6.22 11.50
C GLY A 14 -2.67 6.00 11.99
N ILE A 15 -2.12 4.85 11.64
CA ILE A 15 -0.67 4.63 11.58
C ILE A 15 -0.20 4.42 10.14
N CYS A 16 0.91 5.05 9.78
CA CYS A 16 1.62 4.81 8.52
C CYS A 16 2.85 3.94 8.79
N VAL A 17 2.83 2.68 8.35
CA VAL A 17 3.92 1.73 8.59
C VAL A 17 4.99 1.91 7.51
N ASN A 18 6.15 2.44 7.88
CA ASN A 18 7.24 2.79 6.97
C ASN A 18 8.49 1.95 7.26
N GLN A 19 8.78 1.01 6.36
CA GLN A 19 9.89 0.07 6.44
C GLN A 19 11.27 0.66 6.07
N GLU A 20 11.32 1.88 5.53
CA GLU A 20 12.55 2.49 5.03
C GLU A 20 12.47 4.02 5.22
N VAL A 21 12.45 4.46 6.48
CA VAL A 21 12.42 5.89 6.82
C VAL A 21 13.64 6.60 6.23
N GLY A 22 13.43 7.78 5.63
CA GLY A 22 14.44 8.51 4.88
C GLY A 22 14.41 8.21 3.38
N ASN A 23 13.67 7.18 2.94
CA ASN A 23 13.31 7.03 1.55
C ASN A 23 12.24 8.08 1.19
N VAL A 24 12.63 9.04 0.34
CA VAL A 24 11.79 10.18 -0.06
C VAL A 24 10.41 9.75 -0.55
N SER A 25 10.32 8.66 -1.30
CA SER A 25 9.04 8.19 -1.85
C SER A 25 8.10 7.71 -0.75
N LEU A 26 8.62 6.99 0.25
CA LEU A 26 7.84 6.44 1.35
C LEU A 26 7.44 7.53 2.35
N ASP A 27 8.35 8.46 2.63
CA ASP A 27 8.06 9.62 3.47
C ASP A 27 6.96 10.49 2.86
N GLN A 28 7.00 10.72 1.54
CA GLN A 28 5.93 11.41 0.81
C GLN A 28 4.59 10.67 0.86
N ARG A 29 4.59 9.33 0.79
CA ARG A 29 3.35 8.53 0.93
C ARG A 29 2.72 8.72 2.31
N CYS A 30 3.51 8.69 3.38
CA CYS A 30 3.00 8.94 4.73
C CYS A 30 2.53 10.39 4.92
N ALA A 31 3.25 11.37 4.35
CA ALA A 31 2.84 12.77 4.38
C ALA A 31 1.49 12.97 3.66
N GLY A 32 1.33 12.40 2.46
CA GLY A 32 0.07 12.44 1.72
C GLY A 32 -1.06 11.67 2.40
N PHE A 33 -0.75 10.60 3.14
CA PHE A 33 -1.73 9.93 3.99
C PHE A 33 -2.21 10.87 5.10
N LYS A 34 -1.27 11.51 5.82
CA LYS A 34 -1.60 12.50 6.87
C LYS A 34 -2.44 13.65 6.34
N GLU A 35 -2.08 14.21 5.18
CA GLU A 35 -2.82 15.30 4.55
C GLU A 35 -4.25 14.89 4.17
N GLY A 36 -4.44 13.74 3.53
CA GLY A 36 -5.75 13.27 3.09
C GLY A 36 -6.63 12.69 4.20
N PHE A 37 -6.04 12.19 5.29
CA PHE A 37 -6.74 11.52 6.38
C PHE A 37 -6.95 12.44 7.58
N GLY A 38 -5.87 13.00 8.13
CA GLY A 38 -5.86 13.78 9.37
C GLY A 38 -4.88 13.22 10.40
N ASP A 39 -5.40 12.68 11.50
CA ASP A 39 -4.59 12.17 12.62
C ASP A 39 -3.85 10.89 12.20
N VAL A 40 -2.57 11.03 11.84
CA VAL A 40 -1.69 9.94 11.42
C VAL A 40 -0.35 10.04 12.14
N LYS A 41 0.09 8.92 12.72
CA LYS A 41 1.45 8.74 13.23
C LYS A 41 2.25 7.82 12.30
N VAL A 42 3.49 8.21 11.96
CA VAL A 42 4.42 7.30 11.27
C VAL A 42 4.93 6.27 12.28
N LEU A 43 4.88 5.00 11.90
CA LEU A 43 5.44 3.87 12.63
C LEU A 43 6.69 3.37 11.87
N PRO A 44 7.90 3.73 12.31
CA PRO A 44 9.15 3.26 11.71
C PRO A 44 9.35 1.77 11.93
N THR A 45 9.61 1.03 10.86
CA THR A 45 9.91 -0.41 10.88
C THR A 45 11.15 -0.70 10.04
N SER A 46 11.30 -1.94 9.56
CA SER A 46 12.39 -2.40 8.71
C SER A 46 11.85 -3.33 7.61
N ALA A 47 12.73 -3.88 6.78
CA ALA A 47 12.39 -4.87 5.78
C ALA A 47 12.07 -6.28 6.34
N ASP A 48 11.99 -6.44 7.67
CA ASP A 48 11.62 -7.71 8.32
C ASP A 48 10.10 -7.79 8.59
N PRO A 49 9.36 -8.72 7.96
CA PRO A 49 7.93 -8.90 8.19
C PRO A 49 7.56 -9.21 9.65
N ALA A 50 8.39 -9.95 10.39
CA ALA A 50 8.12 -10.28 11.79
C ALA A 50 8.25 -9.06 12.70
N GLU A 51 9.20 -8.17 12.40
CA GLU A 51 9.32 -6.88 13.07
C GLU A 51 8.11 -5.99 12.78
N ASN A 52 7.67 -5.92 11.51
CA ASN A 52 6.47 -5.18 11.11
C ASN A 52 5.23 -5.67 11.88
N GLU A 53 5.00 -6.98 11.94
CA GLU A 53 3.90 -7.58 12.69
C GLU A 53 3.94 -7.19 14.17
N SER A 54 5.11 -7.33 14.80
CA SER A 54 5.31 -7.06 16.23
C SER A 54 5.10 -5.58 16.56
N LYS A 55 5.60 -4.67 15.73
CA LYS A 55 5.43 -3.22 15.91
C LYS A 55 3.99 -2.78 15.68
N VAL A 56 3.29 -3.31 14.67
CA VAL A 56 1.87 -3.02 14.46
C VAL A 56 1.04 -3.49 15.65
N ARG A 57 1.28 -4.72 16.13
CA ARG A 57 0.62 -5.27 17.32
C ARG A 57 0.82 -4.37 18.54
N ALA A 58 2.07 -3.96 18.80
CA ALA A 58 2.39 -3.06 19.91
C ALA A 58 1.73 -1.69 19.77
N ALA A 59 1.65 -1.13 18.55
CA ALA A 59 0.94 0.12 18.29
C ALA A 59 -0.57 0.00 18.57
N LEU A 60 -1.21 -1.08 18.12
CA LEU A 60 -2.63 -1.34 18.38
C LEU A 60 -2.95 -1.60 19.86
N ALA A 61 -2.02 -2.20 20.60
CA ALA A 61 -2.17 -2.47 22.03
C ALA A 61 -1.94 -1.21 22.89
N SER A 62 -0.97 -0.37 22.52
CA SER A 62 -0.64 0.86 23.25
C SER A 62 -1.61 2.01 23.01
N ASP A 63 -2.33 2.00 21.88
CA ASP A 63 -3.29 3.03 21.53
C ASP A 63 -4.60 2.43 20.97
N PRO A 64 -5.61 2.24 21.84
CA PRO A 64 -6.93 1.74 21.43
C PRO A 64 -7.68 2.67 20.46
N ALA A 65 -7.25 3.92 20.28
CA ALA A 65 -7.89 4.84 19.34
C ALA A 65 -7.43 4.60 17.89
N VAL A 66 -6.27 3.97 17.66
CA VAL A 66 -5.79 3.64 16.30
C VAL A 66 -6.75 2.65 15.65
N ASP A 67 -7.46 3.08 14.62
CA ASP A 67 -8.46 2.30 13.89
C ASP A 67 -8.12 2.16 12.40
N THR A 68 -7.00 2.74 11.97
CA THR A 68 -6.61 2.78 10.56
C THR A 68 -5.12 2.48 10.40
N ILE A 69 -4.78 1.63 9.44
CA ILE A 69 -3.41 1.24 9.13
C ILE A 69 -3.20 1.41 7.63
N LEU A 70 -2.19 2.21 7.25
CA LEU A 70 -1.68 2.24 5.89
C LEU A 70 -0.24 1.72 5.89
N THR A 71 0.00 0.66 5.14
CA THR A 71 1.34 0.06 5.00
C THR A 71 1.94 0.42 3.64
N LEU A 72 3.27 0.55 3.56
CA LEU A 72 3.94 0.99 2.33
C LEU A 72 4.50 -0.16 1.46
N ASN A 73 4.17 -1.41 1.82
CA ASN A 73 4.46 -2.61 1.03
C ASN A 73 3.53 -3.77 1.46
N ALA A 74 2.93 -4.47 0.48
CA ALA A 74 1.94 -5.52 0.74
C ALA A 74 2.53 -6.74 1.48
N THR A 75 3.69 -7.24 1.04
CA THR A 75 4.30 -8.45 1.62
C THR A 75 4.99 -8.16 2.95
N LEU A 76 5.80 -7.09 3.01
CA LEU A 76 6.63 -6.79 4.18
C LEU A 76 5.85 -6.21 5.34
N ALA A 77 4.74 -5.50 5.08
CA ALA A 77 3.99 -4.82 6.12
C ALA A 77 2.47 -5.02 6.03
N GLY A 78 1.88 -5.10 4.84
CA GLY A 78 0.43 -5.28 4.65
C GLY A 78 -0.10 -6.58 5.23
N GLU A 79 0.46 -7.72 4.81
CA GLU A 79 0.09 -9.04 5.35
C GLU A 79 0.37 -9.15 6.86
N PRO A 80 1.54 -8.75 7.39
CA PRO A 80 1.79 -8.63 8.82
C PRO A 80 0.78 -7.77 9.58
N ALA A 81 0.36 -6.64 9.01
CA ALA A 81 -0.62 -5.76 9.65
C ALA A 81 -2.01 -6.39 9.72
N VAL A 82 -2.45 -7.08 8.67
CA VAL A 82 -3.71 -7.86 8.68
C VAL A 82 -3.67 -8.90 9.78
N LYS A 83 -2.57 -9.65 9.90
CA LYS A 83 -2.39 -10.65 10.94
C LYS A 83 -2.39 -10.04 12.34
N ALA A 84 -1.62 -8.98 12.57
CA ALA A 84 -1.56 -8.29 13.86
C ALA A 84 -2.91 -7.70 14.28
N ALA A 85 -3.69 -7.16 13.33
CA ALA A 85 -5.03 -6.67 13.59
C ALA A 85 -5.99 -7.80 13.98
N ALA A 86 -5.95 -8.94 13.28
CA ALA A 86 -6.75 -10.11 13.63
C ALA A 86 -6.41 -10.64 15.04
N GLU A 87 -5.12 -10.75 15.37
CA GLU A 87 -4.67 -11.21 16.69
C GLU A 87 -4.99 -10.22 17.83
N SER A 88 -5.20 -8.94 17.52
CA SER A 88 -5.65 -7.96 18.52
C SER A 88 -7.07 -8.21 19.02
N GLY A 89 -7.87 -9.03 18.30
CA GLY A 89 -9.28 -9.27 18.58
C GLY A 89 -10.20 -8.06 18.35
N ARG A 90 -9.66 -6.95 17.84
CA ARG A 90 -10.39 -5.71 17.60
C ARG A 90 -11.06 -5.77 16.23
N SER A 91 -12.36 -5.47 16.18
CA SER A 91 -13.10 -5.25 14.95
C SER A 91 -12.98 -3.79 14.48
N GLY A 92 -13.23 -3.54 13.20
CA GLY A 92 -13.32 -2.17 12.66
C GLY A 92 -11.97 -1.50 12.41
N ILE A 93 -10.87 -2.26 12.33
CA ILE A 93 -9.59 -1.73 11.89
C ILE A 93 -9.59 -1.65 10.36
N HIS A 94 -9.46 -0.46 9.81
CA HIS A 94 -9.33 -0.22 8.37
C HIS A 94 -7.87 -0.42 7.94
N ILE A 95 -7.62 -1.37 7.04
CA ILE A 95 -6.26 -1.68 6.58
C ILE A 95 -6.17 -1.48 5.07
N ALA A 96 -5.16 -0.75 4.62
CA ALA A 96 -4.78 -0.64 3.22
C ALA A 96 -3.26 -0.73 3.07
N THR A 97 -2.80 -1.06 1.86
CA THR A 97 -1.37 -1.12 1.56
C THR A 97 -1.05 -0.44 0.23
N PHE A 98 0.19 0.05 0.10
CA PHE A 98 0.83 0.15 -1.20
C PHE A 98 1.33 -1.22 -1.66
N ASP A 99 1.42 -1.37 -2.98
CA ASP A 99 1.75 -2.61 -3.67
C ASP A 99 0.67 -3.67 -3.53
N MET A 100 0.94 -4.84 -4.11
CA MET A 100 0.03 -5.99 -4.13
C MET A 100 0.83 -7.25 -3.83
N SER A 101 0.18 -8.19 -3.15
CA SER A 101 0.64 -9.55 -2.97
C SER A 101 -0.57 -10.48 -3.01
N ALA A 102 -0.37 -11.77 -3.28
CA ALA A 102 -1.47 -12.73 -3.29
C ALA A 102 -2.18 -12.78 -1.93
N GLY A 103 -1.42 -12.81 -0.82
CA GLY A 103 -1.97 -12.85 0.53
C GLY A 103 -2.75 -11.59 0.89
N PHE A 104 -2.26 -10.40 0.51
CA PHE A 104 -2.99 -9.16 0.79
C PHE A 104 -4.26 -9.04 -0.07
N LEU A 105 -4.22 -9.44 -1.34
CA LEU A 105 -5.42 -9.42 -2.20
C LEU A 105 -6.49 -10.41 -1.72
N GLU A 106 -6.08 -11.57 -1.19
CA GLU A 106 -6.99 -12.51 -0.53
C GLU A 106 -7.63 -11.88 0.73
N ALA A 107 -6.86 -11.13 1.53
CA ALA A 107 -7.39 -10.38 2.67
C ALA A 107 -8.41 -9.31 2.22
N VAL A 108 -8.18 -8.63 1.09
CA VAL A 108 -9.14 -7.69 0.49
C VAL A 108 -10.42 -8.41 0.04
N GLU A 109 -10.30 -9.57 -0.60
CA GLU A 109 -11.45 -10.38 -1.03
C GLU A 109 -12.31 -10.83 0.17
N LYS A 110 -11.65 -11.27 1.25
CA LYS A 110 -12.28 -11.66 2.52
C LYS A 110 -12.82 -10.49 3.33
N GLY A 111 -12.54 -9.24 2.94
CA GLY A 111 -12.96 -8.04 3.66
C GLY A 111 -12.18 -7.77 4.95
N GLN A 112 -11.02 -8.42 5.12
CA GLN A 112 -10.09 -8.18 6.23
C GLN A 112 -9.21 -6.95 5.98
N ALA A 113 -9.08 -6.54 4.71
CA ALA A 113 -8.46 -5.29 4.29
C ALA A 113 -9.38 -4.56 3.29
N GLY A 114 -9.21 -3.24 3.19
CA GLY A 114 -10.04 -2.39 2.33
C GLY A 114 -9.59 -2.38 0.87
N PHE A 115 -8.31 -2.08 0.62
CA PHE A 115 -7.76 -1.99 -0.73
C PHE A 115 -6.24 -2.02 -0.75
N ALA A 116 -5.70 -2.37 -1.92
CA ALA A 116 -4.30 -2.17 -2.29
C ALA A 116 -4.14 -0.98 -3.24
N ILE A 117 -3.00 -0.30 -3.19
CA ILE A 117 -2.63 0.77 -4.12
C ILE A 117 -1.61 0.22 -5.11
N ASP A 118 -2.09 -0.01 -6.31
CA ASP A 118 -1.27 -0.50 -7.40
C ASP A 118 -0.57 0.65 -8.13
N GLN A 119 0.74 0.54 -8.22
CA GLN A 119 1.64 1.46 -8.92
C GLN A 119 2.14 0.90 -10.26
N GLN A 120 1.68 -0.30 -10.65
CA GLN A 120 1.98 -1.00 -11.89
C GLN A 120 3.48 -1.11 -12.17
N GLN A 121 4.20 -1.83 -11.31
CA GLN A 121 5.66 -2.02 -11.39
C GLN A 121 6.09 -2.57 -12.76
N PHE A 122 5.27 -3.42 -13.40
CA PHE A 122 5.50 -3.89 -14.77
C PHE A 122 5.68 -2.71 -15.75
N LEU A 123 4.80 -1.70 -15.69
CA LEU A 123 4.90 -0.51 -16.54
C LEU A 123 6.14 0.32 -16.20
N GLN A 124 6.51 0.40 -14.93
CA GLN A 124 7.71 1.12 -14.50
C GLN A 124 9.00 0.48 -15.05
N GLY A 125 9.02 -0.84 -15.26
CA GLY A 125 10.13 -1.51 -15.96
C GLY A 125 10.03 -1.44 -17.48
N TYR A 126 8.82 -1.61 -18.03
CA TYR A 126 8.59 -1.74 -19.48
C TYR A 126 8.69 -0.41 -20.24
N LEU A 127 8.07 0.65 -19.71
CA LEU A 127 7.95 1.94 -20.40
C LEU A 127 9.30 2.63 -20.61
N PRO A 128 10.22 2.70 -19.61
CA PRO A 128 11.51 3.35 -19.82
C PRO A 128 12.33 2.69 -20.92
N VAL A 129 12.35 1.35 -20.98
CA VAL A 129 13.04 0.60 -22.04
C VAL A 129 12.43 0.90 -23.41
N SER A 130 11.10 0.94 -23.49
CA SER A 130 10.38 1.25 -24.73
C SER A 130 10.66 2.68 -25.21
N PHE A 131 10.68 3.65 -24.30
CA PHE A 131 11.01 5.05 -24.62
C PHE A 131 12.44 5.18 -25.13
N LEU A 132 13.42 4.54 -24.46
CA LEU A 132 14.81 4.56 -24.92
C LEU A 132 14.97 3.94 -26.30
N ALA A 133 14.26 2.85 -26.60
CA ALA A 133 14.28 2.22 -27.93
C ALA A 133 13.67 3.12 -29.02
N LEU A 134 12.56 3.81 -28.74
CA LEU A 134 11.92 4.74 -29.67
C LEU A 134 12.77 5.99 -29.90
N ASN A 135 13.42 6.50 -28.86
CA ASN A 135 14.34 7.63 -28.98
C ASN A 135 15.55 7.27 -29.85
N ALA A 136 16.14 6.09 -29.64
CA ALA A 136 17.28 5.64 -30.43
C ALA A 136 16.95 5.46 -31.92
N LYS A 137 15.72 5.05 -32.26
CA LYS A 137 15.30 4.82 -33.65
C LYS A 137 14.76 6.06 -34.35
N TYR A 138 14.03 6.91 -33.62
CA TYR A 138 13.17 7.94 -34.21
C TYR A 138 13.25 9.30 -33.50
N GLY A 139 14.04 9.44 -32.43
CA GLY A 139 14.11 10.66 -31.62
C GLY A 139 12.83 10.94 -30.81
N LEU A 140 11.97 9.93 -30.60
CA LEU A 140 10.71 10.08 -29.89
C LEU A 140 10.87 9.85 -28.39
N MET A 141 10.41 10.81 -27.58
CA MET A 141 10.37 10.75 -26.12
C MET A 141 9.08 11.40 -25.60
N PRO A 142 8.55 10.95 -24.44
CA PRO A 142 7.48 11.69 -23.76
C PRO A 142 7.93 13.12 -23.40
N GLY A 143 7.03 14.09 -23.57
CA GLY A 143 7.29 15.49 -23.20
C GLY A 143 7.27 15.77 -21.69
N GLY A 144 7.03 14.75 -20.85
CA GLY A 144 6.93 14.89 -19.40
C GLY A 144 6.76 13.55 -18.69
N ASN A 145 6.40 13.60 -17.40
CA ASN A 145 6.20 12.41 -16.58
C ASN A 145 5.05 11.54 -17.10
N VAL A 146 5.26 10.23 -17.15
CA VAL A 146 4.24 9.25 -17.53
C VAL A 146 3.82 8.47 -16.28
N PRO A 147 2.63 8.72 -15.71
CA PRO A 147 2.17 8.02 -14.51
C PRO A 147 1.79 6.57 -14.84
N SER A 148 2.20 5.63 -13.98
CA SER A 148 1.81 4.21 -14.01
C SER A 148 0.73 3.86 -12.98
N GLY A 149 0.15 4.87 -12.33
CA GLY A 149 -0.79 4.73 -11.23
C GLY A 149 -1.04 6.08 -10.56
N PRO A 150 -1.66 6.13 -9.37
CA PRO A 150 -2.08 4.99 -8.54
C PRO A 150 -3.48 4.44 -8.90
N ASN A 151 -3.65 3.12 -8.84
CA ASN A 151 -4.95 2.45 -8.96
C ASN A 151 -5.37 1.81 -7.63
N LEU A 152 -6.58 2.08 -7.17
CA LEU A 152 -7.16 1.40 -6.01
C LEU A 152 -7.72 0.04 -6.43
N ILE A 153 -7.15 -1.03 -5.87
CA ILE A 153 -7.61 -2.40 -6.04
C ILE A 153 -8.45 -2.78 -4.83
N THR A 154 -9.75 -2.65 -5.02
CA THR A 154 -10.81 -3.03 -4.09
C THR A 154 -11.33 -4.43 -4.39
N LYS A 155 -12.23 -4.95 -3.54
CA LYS A 155 -12.77 -6.32 -3.62
C LYS A 155 -13.31 -6.72 -5.00
N ASP A 156 -13.95 -5.80 -5.72
CA ASP A 156 -14.48 -6.01 -7.08
C ASP A 156 -13.41 -6.29 -8.13
N LYS A 157 -12.17 -5.80 -7.91
CA LYS A 157 -11.04 -5.97 -8.84
C LYS A 157 -10.00 -6.97 -8.37
N ALA A 158 -9.99 -7.30 -7.08
CA ALA A 158 -8.98 -8.16 -6.46
C ALA A 158 -8.77 -9.47 -7.23
N LYS A 159 -9.86 -10.16 -7.61
CA LYS A 159 -9.78 -11.43 -8.34
C LYS A 159 -9.09 -11.30 -9.71
N GLN A 160 -9.46 -10.30 -10.50
CA GLN A 160 -8.83 -10.05 -11.80
C GLN A 160 -7.34 -9.77 -11.64
N VAL A 161 -6.96 -8.99 -10.62
CA VAL A 161 -5.56 -8.65 -10.35
C VAL A 161 -4.77 -9.88 -9.94
N VAL A 162 -5.29 -10.74 -9.07
CA VAL A 162 -4.66 -12.02 -8.70
C VAL A 162 -4.35 -12.86 -9.94
N GLU A 163 -5.31 -12.98 -10.87
CA GLU A 163 -5.13 -13.74 -12.11
C GLU A 163 -4.04 -13.15 -13.02
N LEU A 164 -3.90 -11.82 -13.06
CA LEU A 164 -2.84 -11.15 -13.84
C LEU A 164 -1.47 -11.22 -13.15
N SER A 165 -1.44 -11.14 -11.82
CA SER A 165 -0.22 -11.30 -11.03
C SER A 165 0.34 -12.71 -11.13
N ALA A 166 -0.52 -13.73 -11.15
CA ALA A 166 -0.12 -15.12 -11.41
C ALA A 166 0.57 -15.31 -12.78
N LYS A 167 0.35 -14.38 -13.72
CA LYS A 167 0.99 -14.36 -15.05
C LYS A 167 2.20 -13.43 -15.13
N GLY A 168 2.59 -12.77 -14.02
CA GLY A 168 3.69 -11.80 -13.98
C GLY A 168 3.38 -10.48 -14.70
N ILE A 169 2.10 -10.15 -14.93
CA ILE A 169 1.67 -8.94 -15.65
C ILE A 169 1.35 -7.80 -14.67
N ARG A 170 1.03 -8.13 -13.41
CA ARG A 170 0.59 -7.19 -12.37
C ARG A 170 1.25 -7.46 -11.04
#